data_AF-A0A382TB56-F1
#
_entry.id   AF-A0A382TB56-F1
#
_cell.length_a   1.000
_cell.length_b   1.000
_cell.length_c   1.000
_cell.angle_alpha   90.00
_cell.angle_beta   90.00
_cell.angle_gamma   90.00
#
_symmetry.space_group_name_H-M   'P 1'
#
loop_
_entity.id
_entity.type
_entity.pdbx_description
1 polymer ?
#
loop_
_entity_poly.entity_id
_entity_poly.type
_entity_poly.pdbx_seq_one_letter_code
_entity_poly.pdbx_strand_id
1 'polypeptide(L)'
;EPIEITREYVEEVAGKYLSAVAESAKIYRHIESKKDEFIAEVSMDETDAPQTPPEMLIILAALADEGVRLQTIAPKFTGRFNKGVDYVGDLEQFEKEFNDDLAVIAHAIAKYGLPENLKLSVHSGSDKFSIYPIIGNAIRRTGAGVHVKTAGTTWLEELIGLAEAGGEGLTLSKEIYAKALENVDAMCEPYASVIDIDSAKLPAADEVNDWSGDQYANALRHVQEHPEFNQHFRQLLHIAFKLAAKEGARYTDLLKANVEVVGKNVTENLYDRHFKRLFVA
;
A
#
# COMPACT_ATOMS: atom_id res chain seq x y z
N GLU A 1 16.93 -6.88 -20.91
CA GLU A 1 17.05 -7.44 -22.28
C GLU A 1 15.85 -6.96 -23.10
N PRO A 2 15.89 -6.98 -24.45
CA PRO A 2 14.71 -6.66 -25.25
C PRO A 2 13.56 -7.62 -24.92
N ILE A 3 12.35 -7.08 -24.82
CA ILE A 3 11.15 -7.90 -24.66
C ILE A 3 10.75 -8.43 -26.04
N GLU A 4 10.69 -9.75 -26.20
CA GLU A 4 10.12 -10.38 -27.39
C GLU A 4 8.61 -10.56 -27.24
N ILE A 5 7.84 -9.90 -28.11
CA ILE A 5 6.37 -9.93 -28.09
C ILE A 5 5.88 -10.43 -29.45
N THR A 6 5.21 -11.58 -29.47
CA THR A 6 4.57 -12.10 -30.69
C THR A 6 3.19 -11.47 -30.90
N ARG A 7 2.66 -11.55 -32.12
CA ARG A 7 1.30 -11.11 -32.43
C ARG A 7 0.27 -11.85 -31.58
N GLU A 8 0.44 -13.16 -31.44
CA GLU A 8 -0.47 -14.04 -30.70
C GLU A 8 -0.52 -13.63 -29.22
N TYR A 9 0.63 -13.26 -28.64
CA TYR A 9 0.69 -12.76 -27.28
C TYR A 9 0.00 -11.39 -27.13
N VAL A 10 0.16 -10.48 -28.11
CA VAL A 10 -0.59 -9.21 -28.11
C VAL A 10 -2.10 -9.47 -28.13
N GLU A 11 -2.57 -10.39 -28.97
CA GLU A 11 -3.99 -10.76 -29.06
C GLU A 11 -4.52 -11.34 -27.74
N GLU A 12 -3.73 -12.17 -27.06
CA GLU A 12 -4.08 -12.72 -25.75
C GLU A 12 -4.23 -11.61 -24.69
N VAL A 13 -3.21 -10.74 -24.57
CA VAL A 13 -3.20 -9.64 -23.59
C VAL A 13 -4.29 -8.63 -23.91
N ALA A 14 -4.50 -8.31 -25.18
CA ALA A 14 -5.58 -7.45 -25.63
C ALA A 14 -6.95 -8.00 -25.23
N GLY A 15 -7.16 -9.32 -25.37
CA GLY A 15 -8.38 -10.01 -24.93
C GLY A 15 -8.65 -9.86 -23.42
N LYS A 16 -7.60 -9.72 -22.59
CA LYS A 16 -7.72 -9.50 -21.15
C LYS A 16 -8.00 -8.05 -20.80
N TYR A 17 -7.28 -7.10 -21.41
CA TYR A 17 -7.21 -5.72 -20.90
C TYR A 17 -7.92 -4.66 -21.74
N LEU A 18 -8.18 -4.85 -23.04
CA LEU A 18 -8.74 -3.78 -23.89
C LEU A 18 -10.10 -3.26 -23.40
N SER A 19 -10.96 -4.14 -22.89
CA SER A 19 -12.26 -3.71 -22.34
C SER A 19 -12.07 -2.82 -21.09
N ALA A 20 -11.12 -3.16 -20.21
CA ALA A 20 -10.83 -2.36 -19.02
C ALA A 20 -10.19 -1.01 -19.37
N VAL A 21 -9.34 -0.98 -20.40
CA VAL A 21 -8.77 0.23 -20.98
C VAL A 21 -9.86 1.14 -21.55
N ALA A 22 -10.79 0.60 -22.34
CA ALA A 22 -11.90 1.37 -22.91
C ALA A 22 -12.82 1.96 -21.83
N GLU A 23 -13.11 1.21 -20.75
CA GLU A 23 -13.87 1.75 -19.61
C GLU A 23 -13.09 2.83 -18.86
N SER A 24 -11.79 2.64 -18.63
CA SER A 24 -10.93 3.65 -18.02
C SER A 24 -10.92 4.95 -18.83
N ALA A 25 -10.88 4.83 -20.16
CA ALA A 25 -10.93 5.98 -21.07
C ALA A 25 -12.27 6.71 -21.05
N LYS A 26 -13.40 5.99 -20.92
CA LYS A 26 -14.73 6.62 -20.72
C LYS A 26 -14.77 7.44 -19.43
N ILE A 27 -14.24 6.91 -18.33
CA ILE A 27 -14.17 7.61 -17.05
C ILE A 27 -13.26 8.83 -17.16
N TYR A 28 -12.08 8.68 -17.75
CA TYR A 28 -11.14 9.78 -17.99
C TYR A 28 -11.82 10.93 -18.76
N ARG A 29 -12.43 10.64 -19.92
CA ARG A 29 -13.12 11.65 -20.75
C ARG A 29 -14.28 12.31 -20.01
N HIS A 30 -15.00 11.55 -19.17
CA HIS A 30 -16.05 12.13 -18.33
C HIS A 30 -15.49 13.14 -17.34
N ILE A 31 -14.41 12.80 -16.62
CA ILE A 31 -13.76 13.70 -15.66
C ILE A 31 -13.19 14.93 -16.37
N GLU A 32 -12.49 14.74 -17.49
CA GLU A 32 -11.92 15.81 -18.32
C GLU A 32 -13.00 16.79 -18.80
N SER A 33 -14.19 16.31 -19.13
CA SER A 33 -15.32 17.19 -19.51
C SER A 33 -15.87 18.06 -18.37
N LYS A 34 -15.45 17.81 -17.12
CA LYS A 34 -15.97 18.45 -15.90
C LYS A 34 -14.89 19.17 -15.09
N LYS A 35 -13.61 18.86 -15.31
CA LYS A 35 -12.48 19.37 -14.54
C LYS A 35 -11.33 19.69 -15.47
N ASP A 36 -10.81 20.91 -15.34
CA ASP A 36 -9.67 21.39 -16.14
C ASP A 36 -8.35 20.75 -15.70
N GLU A 37 -8.19 20.49 -14.40
CA GLU A 37 -6.97 19.90 -13.84
C GLU A 37 -7.29 18.69 -12.97
N PHE A 38 -6.66 17.56 -13.30
CA PHE A 38 -6.69 16.34 -12.48
C PHE A 38 -5.48 15.44 -12.80
N ILE A 39 -5.22 14.51 -11.89
CA ILE A 39 -4.19 13.47 -12.02
C ILE A 39 -4.92 12.15 -12.22
N ALA A 40 -4.70 11.51 -13.36
CA ALA A 40 -5.24 10.22 -13.71
C ALA A 40 -4.28 9.10 -13.31
N GLU A 41 -4.80 8.14 -12.53
CA GLU A 41 -4.17 6.86 -12.29
C GLU A 41 -5.04 5.74 -12.89
N VAL A 42 -4.42 4.78 -13.55
CA VAL A 42 -5.05 3.47 -13.84
C VAL A 42 -4.38 2.42 -12.96
N SER A 43 -5.19 1.67 -12.22
CA SER A 43 -4.75 0.68 -11.23
C SER A 43 -5.31 -0.70 -11.58
N MET A 44 -4.44 -1.71 -11.46
CA MET A 44 -4.71 -3.13 -11.63
C MET A 44 -4.09 -3.94 -10.48
N ASP A 45 -3.70 -3.29 -9.38
CA ASP A 45 -2.99 -3.94 -8.27
C ASP A 45 -3.83 -4.98 -7.51
N GLU A 46 -5.16 -4.89 -7.61
CA GLU A 46 -6.11 -5.82 -7.01
C GLU A 46 -6.58 -6.95 -7.97
N THR A 47 -5.96 -7.13 -9.13
CA THR A 47 -6.27 -8.27 -10.03
C THR A 47 -5.74 -9.60 -9.47
N ASP A 48 -6.23 -10.73 -10.00
CA ASP A 48 -5.80 -12.05 -9.50
C ASP A 48 -4.32 -12.36 -9.80
N ALA A 49 -3.82 -11.92 -10.97
CA ALA A 49 -2.45 -12.14 -11.41
C ALA A 49 -1.65 -10.82 -11.51
N PRO A 50 -0.34 -10.85 -11.23
CA PRO A 50 0.58 -9.76 -11.56
C PRO A 50 0.58 -9.43 -13.04
N GLN A 51 0.75 -8.14 -13.39
CA GLN A 51 1.01 -7.76 -14.78
C GLN A 51 2.50 -7.87 -15.06
N THR A 52 2.86 -8.67 -16.05
CA THR A 52 4.26 -8.76 -16.50
C THR A 52 4.67 -7.49 -17.26
N PRO A 53 5.97 -7.15 -17.35
CA PRO A 53 6.43 -5.99 -18.12
C PRO A 53 5.95 -5.97 -19.60
N PRO A 54 5.90 -7.10 -20.34
CA PRO A 54 5.30 -7.15 -21.67
C PRO A 54 3.80 -6.79 -21.68
N GLU A 55 3.03 -7.28 -20.70
CA GLU A 55 1.62 -6.92 -20.55
C GLU A 55 1.46 -5.44 -20.27
N MET A 56 2.29 -4.90 -19.37
CA MET A 56 2.32 -3.47 -19.05
C MET A 56 2.58 -2.61 -20.29
N LEU A 57 3.50 -3.03 -21.17
CA LEU A 57 3.77 -2.31 -22.42
C LEU A 57 2.53 -2.27 -23.33
N ILE A 58 1.82 -3.38 -23.47
CA ILE A 58 0.60 -3.48 -24.30
C ILE A 58 -0.53 -2.64 -23.69
N ILE A 59 -0.70 -2.68 -22.37
CA ILE A 59 -1.70 -1.87 -21.64
C ILE A 59 -1.43 -0.37 -21.84
N LEU A 60 -0.18 0.06 -21.68
CA LEU A 60 0.23 1.46 -21.85
C LEU A 60 0.02 1.94 -23.29
N ALA A 61 0.34 1.10 -24.28
CA ALA A 61 0.07 1.42 -25.69
C ALA A 61 -1.44 1.59 -25.94
N ALA A 62 -2.27 0.68 -25.43
CA ALA A 62 -3.72 0.77 -25.58
C ALA A 62 -4.33 2.01 -24.87
N LEU A 63 -3.82 2.37 -23.69
CA LEU A 63 -4.23 3.59 -22.98
C LEU A 63 -3.83 4.86 -23.76
N ALA A 64 -2.66 4.85 -24.40
CA ALA A 64 -2.21 5.93 -25.27
C ALA A 64 -3.13 6.07 -26.51
N ASP A 65 -3.50 4.95 -27.15
CA ASP A 65 -4.43 4.92 -28.29
C ASP A 65 -5.82 5.49 -27.94
N GLU A 66 -6.29 5.26 -26.71
CA GLU A 66 -7.54 5.84 -26.18
C GLU A 66 -7.42 7.32 -25.76
N GLY A 67 -6.22 7.90 -25.83
CA GLY A 67 -5.94 9.28 -25.45
C GLY A 67 -5.95 9.53 -23.94
N VAL A 68 -5.76 8.50 -23.12
CA VAL A 68 -5.71 8.64 -21.65
C VAL A 68 -4.37 9.23 -21.23
N ARG A 69 -4.37 10.46 -20.72
CA ARG A 69 -3.16 11.14 -20.24
C ARG A 69 -2.81 10.70 -18.81
N LEU A 70 -2.23 9.52 -18.67
CA LEU A 70 -1.81 8.95 -17.39
C LEU A 70 -0.69 9.75 -16.73
N GLN A 71 -0.79 9.98 -15.41
CA GLN A 71 0.34 10.45 -14.60
C GLN A 71 0.84 9.36 -13.64
N THR A 72 0.02 8.36 -13.33
CA THR A 72 0.48 7.18 -12.59
C THR A 72 -0.17 5.89 -13.13
N ILE A 73 0.55 4.78 -13.03
CA ILE A 73 0.01 3.43 -13.31
C ILE A 73 0.41 2.48 -12.21
N ALA A 74 -0.55 1.69 -11.70
CA ALA A 74 -0.31 0.74 -10.61
C ALA A 74 -0.56 -0.70 -11.07
N PRO A 75 0.48 -1.44 -11.46
CA PRO A 75 0.35 -2.88 -11.68
C PRO A 75 0.23 -3.62 -10.35
N LYS A 76 -0.21 -4.87 -10.43
CA LYS A 76 0.06 -5.86 -9.41
C LYS A 76 1.47 -6.42 -9.61
N PHE A 77 2.31 -6.31 -8.59
CA PHE A 77 3.64 -6.91 -8.56
C PHE A 77 3.59 -8.38 -8.15
N THR A 78 4.64 -9.12 -8.50
CA THR A 78 4.91 -10.44 -7.95
C THR A 78 5.13 -10.37 -6.42
N GLY A 79 4.87 -11.47 -5.71
CA GLY A 79 4.95 -11.53 -4.24
C GLY A 79 3.67 -11.04 -3.56
N ARG A 80 3.74 -10.81 -2.25
CA ARG A 80 2.58 -10.39 -1.43
C ARG A 80 2.82 -9.03 -0.78
N PHE A 81 1.89 -8.12 -1.04
CA PHE A 81 1.84 -6.77 -0.45
C PHE A 81 0.83 -6.72 0.69
N ASN A 82 1.02 -7.58 1.70
CA ASN A 82 0.07 -7.69 2.80
C ASN A 82 -0.05 -6.37 3.58
N LYS A 83 -1.25 -6.06 4.07
CA LYS A 83 -1.53 -4.83 4.82
C LYS A 83 -0.76 -4.83 6.14
N GLY A 84 -0.18 -3.68 6.49
CA GLY A 84 0.49 -3.46 7.78
C GLY A 84 1.84 -4.15 8.00
N VAL A 85 2.35 -4.93 7.04
CA VAL A 85 3.61 -5.69 7.19
C VAL A 85 4.51 -5.50 5.97
N ASP A 86 5.73 -6.03 6.04
CA ASP A 86 6.69 -5.98 4.95
C ASP A 86 6.30 -6.87 3.76
N TYR A 87 7.01 -6.69 2.65
CA TYR A 87 6.87 -7.50 1.45
C TYR A 87 7.25 -8.96 1.74
N VAL A 88 6.49 -9.89 1.16
CA VAL A 88 6.79 -11.33 1.23
C VAL A 88 6.96 -11.86 -0.19
N GLY A 89 8.18 -12.25 -0.53
CA GLY A 89 8.52 -12.79 -1.84
C GLY A 89 10.02 -12.75 -2.11
N ASP A 90 10.40 -13.03 -3.35
CA ASP A 90 11.78 -12.93 -3.81
C ASP A 90 12.11 -11.45 -4.11
N LEU A 91 13.14 -10.93 -3.44
CA LEU A 91 13.59 -9.54 -3.59
C LEU A 91 14.35 -9.31 -4.90
N GLU A 92 15.12 -10.29 -5.38
CA GLU A 92 15.84 -10.18 -6.65
C GLU A 92 14.84 -10.17 -7.82
N GLN A 93 13.81 -11.00 -7.73
CA GLN A 93 12.71 -10.99 -8.70
C GLN A 93 11.94 -9.67 -8.68
N PHE A 94 11.63 -9.12 -7.49
CA PHE A 94 10.99 -7.80 -7.38
C PHE A 94 11.87 -6.69 -7.96
N GLU A 95 13.18 -6.69 -7.67
CA GLU A 95 14.11 -5.72 -8.24
C GLU A 95 14.13 -5.77 -9.77
N LYS A 96 14.16 -6.99 -10.34
CA LYS A 96 14.10 -7.17 -11.79
C LYS A 96 12.80 -6.63 -12.37
N GLU A 97 11.66 -7.07 -11.83
CA GLU A 97 10.31 -6.67 -12.27
C GLU A 97 10.13 -5.15 -12.21
N PHE A 98 10.46 -4.52 -11.08
CA PHE A 98 10.34 -3.08 -10.89
C PHE A 98 11.18 -2.29 -11.91
N ASN A 99 12.40 -2.75 -12.19
CA ASN A 99 13.26 -2.09 -13.17
C ASN A 99 12.83 -2.29 -14.61
N ASP A 100 12.31 -3.47 -14.95
CA ASP A 100 11.74 -3.74 -16.26
C ASP A 100 10.49 -2.87 -16.49
N ASP A 101 9.64 -2.69 -15.48
CA ASP A 101 8.48 -1.79 -15.54
C ASP A 101 8.87 -0.32 -15.73
N LEU A 102 9.92 0.16 -15.05
CA LEU A 102 10.45 1.51 -15.29
C LEU A 102 10.95 1.68 -16.74
N ALA A 103 11.62 0.66 -17.29
CA ALA A 103 12.08 0.68 -18.67
C ALA A 103 10.90 0.67 -19.66
N VAL A 104 9.85 -0.10 -19.37
CA VAL A 104 8.60 -0.14 -20.13
C VAL A 104 7.90 1.22 -20.13
N ILE A 105 7.79 1.89 -18.96
CA ILE A 105 7.23 3.24 -18.86
C ILE A 105 8.05 4.23 -19.69
N ALA A 106 9.37 4.23 -19.55
CA ALA A 106 10.24 5.13 -20.32
C ALA A 106 10.10 4.89 -21.83
N HIS A 107 10.02 3.63 -22.26
CA HIS A 107 9.75 3.28 -23.65
C HIS A 107 8.38 3.79 -24.11
N ALA A 108 7.33 3.58 -23.32
CA ALA A 108 5.97 3.95 -23.68
C ALA A 108 5.79 5.47 -23.80
N ILE A 109 6.43 6.25 -22.92
CA ILE A 109 6.52 7.72 -23.03
C ILE A 109 7.14 8.10 -24.38
N ALA A 110 8.33 7.58 -24.68
CA ALA A 110 9.06 7.93 -25.89
C ALA A 110 8.38 7.47 -27.19
N LYS A 111 7.71 6.30 -27.16
CA LYS A 111 7.16 5.66 -28.35
C LYS A 111 5.70 6.02 -28.63
N TYR A 112 4.89 6.15 -27.58
CA TYR A 112 3.44 6.33 -27.66
C TYR A 112 2.97 7.70 -27.18
N GLY A 113 3.88 8.59 -26.77
CA GLY A 113 3.54 9.97 -26.42
C GLY A 113 2.76 10.10 -25.11
N LEU A 114 2.91 9.14 -24.19
CA LEU A 114 2.39 9.27 -22.83
C LEU A 114 3.08 10.42 -22.09
N PRO A 115 2.46 10.99 -21.04
CA PRO A 115 3.03 12.12 -20.31
C PRO A 115 4.42 11.82 -19.73
N GLU A 116 5.35 12.77 -19.89
CA GLU A 116 6.74 12.64 -19.38
C GLU A 116 6.83 12.43 -17.86
N ASN A 117 5.78 12.83 -17.14
CA ASN A 117 5.68 12.68 -15.69
C ASN A 117 4.93 11.41 -15.26
N LEU A 118 4.69 10.44 -16.14
CA LEU A 118 4.12 9.14 -15.79
C LEU A 118 5.02 8.39 -14.81
N LYS A 119 4.45 7.97 -13.67
CA LYS A 119 5.16 7.25 -12.61
C LYS A 119 4.58 5.87 -12.38
N LEU A 120 5.45 4.93 -12.02
CA LEU A 120 5.03 3.66 -11.45
C LEU A 120 4.44 3.91 -10.05
N SER A 121 3.28 3.33 -9.76
CA SER A 121 2.55 3.50 -8.51
C SER A 121 2.55 2.20 -7.72
N VAL A 122 3.07 2.25 -6.49
CA VAL A 122 3.12 1.13 -5.55
C VAL A 122 1.96 1.26 -4.57
N HIS A 123 0.92 0.47 -4.78
CA HIS A 123 -0.20 0.32 -3.85
C HIS A 123 0.16 -0.60 -2.69
N SER A 124 -0.57 -0.48 -1.58
CA SER A 124 -0.23 -1.14 -0.31
C SER A 124 1.25 -0.91 0.08
N GLY A 125 1.76 0.26 -0.30
CA GLY A 125 3.19 0.57 -0.29
C GLY A 125 3.73 0.94 1.07
N SER A 126 2.88 1.13 2.08
CA SER A 126 3.32 1.32 3.47
C SER A 126 3.97 0.07 4.04
N ASP A 127 4.96 0.29 4.91
CA ASP A 127 5.63 -0.73 5.71
C ASP A 127 6.44 -1.77 4.89
N LYS A 128 6.64 -1.53 3.58
CA LYS A 128 7.40 -2.44 2.70
C LYS A 128 8.91 -2.15 2.75
N PHE A 129 9.48 -2.16 3.96
CA PHE A 129 10.85 -1.68 4.20
C PHE A 129 11.92 -2.44 3.43
N SER A 130 11.76 -3.75 3.22
CA SER A 130 12.72 -4.57 2.46
C SER A 130 12.87 -4.14 1.00
N ILE A 131 11.81 -3.59 0.38
CA ILE A 131 11.83 -3.16 -1.03
C ILE A 131 12.11 -1.67 -1.22
N TYR A 132 12.09 -0.86 -0.16
CA TYR A 132 12.39 0.57 -0.28
C TYR A 132 13.81 0.87 -0.81
N PRO A 133 14.88 0.18 -0.38
CA PRO A 133 16.20 0.38 -0.97
C PRO A 133 16.24 0.05 -2.47
N ILE A 134 15.50 -0.99 -2.89
CA ILE A 134 15.39 -1.39 -4.29
C ILE A 134 14.72 -0.28 -5.11
N ILE A 135 13.56 0.20 -4.66
CA ILE A 135 12.82 1.29 -5.29
C ILE A 135 13.67 2.56 -5.34
N GLY A 136 14.27 2.96 -4.22
CA GLY A 136 15.10 4.17 -4.10
C GLY A 136 16.31 4.14 -5.03
N ASN A 137 17.02 3.02 -5.11
CA ASN A 137 18.14 2.84 -6.02
C ASN A 137 17.71 2.92 -7.49
N ALA A 138 16.58 2.29 -7.83
CA ALA A 138 16.03 2.30 -9.19
C ALA A 138 15.66 3.71 -9.66
N ILE A 139 14.94 4.48 -8.83
CA ILE A 139 14.52 5.85 -9.20
C ILE A 139 15.72 6.81 -9.30
N ARG A 140 16.74 6.67 -8.45
CA ARG A 140 17.97 7.47 -8.55
C ARG A 140 18.77 7.16 -9.81
N ARG A 141 18.87 5.88 -10.17
CA ARG A 141 19.62 5.42 -11.33
C ARG A 141 18.96 5.85 -12.64
N THR A 142 17.64 5.80 -12.71
CA THR A 142 16.88 6.07 -13.93
C THR A 142 16.42 7.52 -14.06
N GLY A 143 16.33 8.26 -12.94
CA GLY A 143 15.69 9.57 -12.88
C GLY A 143 14.16 9.50 -12.91
N ALA A 144 13.56 8.30 -12.88
CA ALA A 144 12.12 8.12 -12.90
C ALA A 144 11.47 8.62 -11.59
N GLY A 145 10.22 9.08 -11.69
CA GLY A 145 9.38 9.30 -10.51
C GLY A 145 8.68 8.02 -10.06
N VAL A 146 8.33 7.95 -8.78
CA VAL A 146 7.47 6.89 -8.20
C VAL A 146 6.32 7.53 -7.43
N HIS A 147 5.19 6.84 -7.37
CA HIS A 147 4.07 7.15 -6.48
C HIS A 147 3.93 6.00 -5.48
N VAL A 148 3.88 6.29 -4.17
CA VAL A 148 3.76 5.26 -3.13
C VAL A 148 2.54 5.59 -2.28
N LYS A 149 1.57 4.67 -2.21
CA LYS A 149 0.35 4.87 -1.44
C LYS A 149 0.48 4.27 -0.05
N THR A 150 0.31 5.13 0.96
CA THR A 150 0.14 4.74 2.37
C THR A 150 -1.27 5.13 2.82
N ALA A 151 -1.81 4.41 3.81
CA ALA A 151 -3.09 4.77 4.42
C ALA A 151 -3.20 4.15 5.82
N GLY A 152 -3.44 2.84 5.90
CA GLY A 152 -3.75 2.16 7.17
C GLY A 152 -2.61 2.16 8.19
N THR A 153 -1.36 2.31 7.76
CA THR A 153 -0.23 2.49 8.69
C THR A 153 -0.38 3.77 9.53
N THR A 154 -0.95 4.86 8.99
CA THR A 154 -1.19 6.09 9.76
C THR A 154 -2.15 5.85 10.92
N TRP A 155 -3.24 5.10 10.66
CA TRP A 155 -4.18 4.65 11.68
C TRP A 155 -3.50 3.81 12.78
N LEU A 156 -2.57 2.93 12.40
CA LEU A 156 -1.82 2.15 13.38
C LEU A 156 -0.93 3.02 14.26
N GLU A 157 -0.30 4.05 13.71
CA GLU A 157 0.53 4.97 14.48
C GLU A 157 -0.30 5.90 15.39
N GLU A 158 -1.54 6.20 15.02
CA GLU A 158 -2.51 6.84 15.91
C GLU A 158 -2.81 5.96 17.13
N LEU A 159 -3.10 4.66 16.91
CA LEU A 159 -3.30 3.69 18.00
C LEU A 159 -2.06 3.52 18.89
N ILE A 160 -0.86 3.48 18.28
CA ILE A 160 0.40 3.42 19.02
C ILE A 160 0.54 4.65 19.91
N GLY A 161 0.32 5.86 19.36
CA GLY A 161 0.39 7.09 20.13
C GLY A 161 -0.62 7.16 21.28
N LEU A 162 -1.85 6.65 21.07
CA LEU A 162 -2.86 6.53 22.13
C LEU A 162 -2.46 5.51 23.21
N ALA A 163 -1.85 4.39 22.82
CA ALA A 163 -1.36 3.40 23.76
C ALA A 163 -0.22 3.96 24.63
N GLU A 164 0.76 4.64 24.02
CA GLU A 164 1.88 5.30 24.71
C GLU A 164 1.41 6.42 25.65
N ALA A 165 0.36 7.15 25.28
CA ALA A 165 -0.23 8.17 26.13
C ALA A 165 -0.91 7.60 27.40
N GLY A 166 -1.25 6.31 27.40
CA GLY A 166 -1.90 5.65 28.53
C GLY A 166 -3.34 6.10 28.74
N GLY A 167 -3.82 5.92 29.98
CA GLY A 167 -5.17 6.35 30.39
C GLY A 167 -6.27 5.85 29.47
N GLU A 168 -7.19 6.76 29.11
CA GLU A 168 -8.32 6.44 28.23
C GLU A 168 -7.90 6.08 26.80
N GLY A 169 -6.74 6.56 26.33
CA GLY A 169 -6.18 6.18 25.03
C GLY A 169 -5.82 4.69 24.99
N LEU A 170 -5.10 4.23 26.01
CA LEU A 170 -4.76 2.80 26.16
C LEU A 170 -6.00 1.93 26.38
N THR A 171 -6.95 2.39 27.20
CA THR A 171 -8.23 1.70 27.39
C THR A 171 -8.94 1.47 26.05
N LEU A 172 -9.06 2.53 25.24
CA LEU A 172 -9.71 2.44 23.94
C LEU A 172 -8.95 1.51 22.98
N SER A 173 -7.62 1.59 22.94
CA SER A 173 -6.80 0.71 22.09
C SER A 173 -6.99 -0.78 22.44
N LYS A 174 -7.10 -1.11 23.73
CA LYS A 174 -7.39 -2.47 24.21
C LYS A 174 -8.81 -2.92 23.85
N GLU A 175 -9.81 -2.05 24.04
CA GLU A 175 -11.19 -2.34 23.66
C GLU A 175 -11.34 -2.61 22.14
N ILE A 176 -10.67 -1.82 21.31
CA ILE A 176 -10.67 -2.01 19.84
C ILE A 176 -10.06 -3.37 19.49
N TYR A 177 -8.94 -3.74 20.12
CA TYR A 177 -8.34 -5.05 19.90
C TYR A 177 -9.27 -6.19 20.32
N ALA A 178 -9.85 -6.14 21.53
CA ALA A 178 -10.77 -7.16 22.03
C ALA A 178 -11.97 -7.35 21.08
N LYS A 179 -12.61 -6.26 20.65
CA LYS A 179 -13.71 -6.29 19.67
C LYS A 179 -13.28 -6.86 18.32
N ALA A 180 -12.05 -6.56 17.86
CA ALA A 180 -11.52 -7.10 16.62
C ALA A 180 -11.27 -8.62 16.74
N LEU A 181 -10.73 -9.07 17.88
CA LEU A 181 -10.46 -10.47 18.16
C LEU A 181 -11.77 -11.30 18.24
N GLU A 182 -12.80 -10.78 18.90
CA GLU A 182 -14.13 -11.42 18.98
C GLU A 182 -14.77 -11.63 17.60
N ASN A 183 -14.42 -10.79 16.62
CA ASN A 183 -14.99 -10.79 15.27
C ASN A 183 -13.95 -11.15 14.20
N VAL A 184 -12.85 -11.83 14.58
CA VAL A 184 -11.67 -12.02 13.72
C VAL A 184 -12.00 -12.58 12.34
N ASP A 185 -12.84 -13.62 12.25
CA ASP A 185 -13.17 -14.25 10.96
C ASP A 185 -13.88 -13.28 10.01
N ALA A 186 -14.92 -12.59 10.51
CA ALA A 186 -15.68 -11.61 9.74
C ALA A 186 -14.85 -10.38 9.36
N MET A 187 -13.86 -10.03 10.19
CA MET A 187 -12.94 -8.93 9.91
C MET A 187 -11.93 -9.33 8.83
N CYS A 188 -11.45 -10.58 8.85
CA CYS A 188 -10.46 -11.10 7.92
C CYS A 188 -11.03 -11.38 6.52
N GLU A 189 -12.27 -11.86 6.41
CA GLU A 189 -12.90 -12.26 5.14
C GLU A 189 -12.73 -11.24 3.99
N PRO A 190 -13.07 -9.95 4.13
CA PRO A 190 -12.94 -8.98 3.04
C PRO A 190 -11.49 -8.63 2.68
N TYR A 191 -10.51 -9.04 3.50
CA TYR A 191 -9.09 -8.76 3.28
C TYR A 191 -8.26 -10.03 3.07
N ALA A 192 -8.89 -11.20 2.92
CA ALA A 192 -8.21 -12.50 2.90
C ALA A 192 -7.07 -12.60 1.87
N SER A 193 -7.18 -11.91 0.74
CA SER A 193 -6.13 -11.86 -0.30
C SER A 193 -4.91 -10.99 0.06
N VAL A 194 -5.02 -10.13 1.07
CA VAL A 194 -4.03 -9.09 1.42
C VAL A 194 -3.63 -9.10 2.90
N ILE A 195 -3.88 -10.20 3.62
CA ILE A 195 -3.41 -10.43 5.00
C ILE A 195 -2.89 -11.86 5.17
N ASP A 196 -2.17 -12.12 6.26
CA ASP A 196 -1.65 -13.46 6.59
C ASP A 196 -1.74 -13.70 8.11
N ILE A 197 -2.95 -13.57 8.65
CA ILE A 197 -3.21 -13.66 10.07
C ILE A 197 -3.32 -15.13 10.47
N ASP A 198 -2.47 -15.55 11.42
CA ASP A 198 -2.59 -16.81 12.13
C ASP A 198 -3.26 -16.55 13.47
N SER A 199 -4.53 -16.94 13.60
CA SER A 199 -5.32 -16.70 14.81
C SER A 199 -4.72 -17.36 16.06
N ALA A 200 -3.93 -18.42 15.92
CA ALA A 200 -3.25 -19.06 17.05
C ALA A 200 -2.09 -18.22 17.60
N LYS A 201 -1.63 -17.23 16.85
CA LYS A 201 -0.57 -16.28 17.25
C LYS A 201 -1.11 -14.93 17.71
N LEU A 202 -2.43 -14.77 17.76
CA LEU A 202 -3.06 -13.59 18.36
C LEU A 202 -3.06 -13.72 19.89
N PRO A 203 -2.57 -12.72 20.64
CA PRO A 203 -2.62 -12.74 22.10
C PRO A 203 -4.08 -12.71 22.59
N ALA A 204 -4.36 -13.33 23.73
CA ALA A 204 -5.71 -13.33 24.28
C ALA A 204 -6.12 -11.89 24.70
N ALA A 205 -7.42 -11.59 24.69
CA ALA A 205 -7.90 -10.27 25.12
C ALA A 205 -7.49 -9.96 26.57
N ASP A 206 -7.57 -10.94 27.48
CA ASP A 206 -7.15 -10.78 28.88
C ASP A 206 -5.65 -10.50 29.01
N GLU A 207 -4.82 -11.15 28.20
CA GLU A 207 -3.38 -10.90 28.15
C GLU A 207 -3.09 -9.45 27.72
N VAL A 208 -3.74 -8.99 26.64
CA VAL A 208 -3.58 -7.61 26.15
C VAL A 208 -4.17 -6.58 27.13
N ASN A 209 -5.21 -6.94 27.88
CA ASN A 209 -5.79 -6.08 28.91
C ASN A 209 -4.81 -5.81 30.06
N ASP A 210 -3.89 -6.73 30.34
CA ASP A 210 -2.85 -6.57 31.35
C ASP A 210 -1.60 -5.81 30.85
N TRP A 211 -1.47 -5.57 29.54
CA TRP A 211 -0.31 -4.88 28.96
C TRP A 211 -0.20 -3.41 29.40
N SER A 212 1.03 -2.93 29.54
CA SER A 212 1.31 -1.50 29.59
C SER A 212 1.08 -0.83 28.22
N GLY A 213 1.08 0.50 28.20
CA GLY A 213 1.07 1.28 26.95
C GLY A 213 2.23 0.93 26.04
N ASP A 214 3.43 0.82 26.62
CA ASP A 214 4.66 0.48 25.90
C ASP A 214 4.59 -0.92 25.29
N GLN A 215 4.09 -1.92 26.03
CA GLN A 215 3.95 -3.29 25.51
C GLN A 215 2.98 -3.36 24.33
N TYR A 216 1.83 -2.67 24.43
CA TYR A 216 0.87 -2.58 23.33
C TYR A 216 1.50 -1.88 22.12
N ALA A 217 2.16 -0.75 22.34
CA ALA A 217 2.84 0.01 21.29
C ALA A 217 3.93 -0.82 20.60
N ASN A 218 4.77 -1.52 21.35
CA ASN A 218 5.83 -2.37 20.83
C ASN A 218 5.30 -3.59 20.06
N ALA A 219 4.22 -4.21 20.53
CA ALA A 219 3.55 -5.29 19.81
C ALA A 219 2.97 -4.82 18.48
N LEU A 220 2.47 -3.57 18.44
CA LEU A 220 1.86 -2.98 17.26
C LEU A 220 2.86 -2.39 16.27
N ARG A 221 3.93 -1.75 16.74
CA ARG A 221 4.87 -0.96 15.92
C ARG A 221 5.71 -1.89 15.05
N HIS A 222 5.80 -1.60 13.75
CA HIS A 222 6.50 -2.46 12.80
C HIS A 222 8.03 -2.34 12.89
N VAL A 223 8.57 -2.94 13.94
CA VAL A 223 10.00 -3.15 14.20
C VAL A 223 10.17 -4.66 14.35
N GLN A 224 10.52 -5.35 13.25
CA GLN A 224 10.48 -6.81 13.16
C GLN A 224 11.37 -7.52 14.17
N GLU A 225 12.47 -6.85 14.54
CA GLU A 225 13.49 -7.33 15.45
C GLU A 225 13.12 -7.08 16.93
N HIS A 226 12.04 -6.32 17.19
CA HIS A 226 11.59 -6.07 18.55
C HIS A 226 10.94 -7.35 19.12
N PRO A 227 11.34 -7.82 20.32
CA PRO A 227 10.87 -9.11 20.85
C PRO A 227 9.37 -9.18 21.09
N GLU A 228 8.72 -8.03 21.30
CA GLU A 228 7.26 -7.96 21.52
C GLU A 228 6.47 -7.81 20.21
N PHE A 229 7.13 -7.47 19.09
CA PHE A 229 6.43 -7.23 17.83
C PHE A 229 5.64 -8.46 17.38
N ASN A 230 4.36 -8.26 17.07
CA ASN A 230 3.50 -9.32 16.57
C ASN A 230 2.81 -8.87 15.27
N GLN A 231 3.25 -9.45 14.16
CA GLN A 231 2.70 -9.14 12.84
C GLN A 231 1.19 -9.45 12.75
N HIS A 232 0.71 -10.52 13.40
CA HIS A 232 -0.70 -10.93 13.32
C HIS A 232 -1.59 -9.95 14.09
N PHE A 233 -1.12 -9.51 15.26
CA PHE A 233 -1.73 -8.44 16.04
C PHE A 233 -1.81 -7.13 15.24
N ARG A 234 -0.69 -6.74 14.60
CA ARG A 234 -0.66 -5.54 13.75
C ARG A 234 -1.62 -5.63 12.58
N GLN A 235 -1.67 -6.76 11.88
CA GLN A 235 -2.56 -6.96 10.73
C GLN A 235 -4.04 -6.92 11.14
N LEU A 236 -4.41 -7.55 12.26
CA LEU A 236 -5.78 -7.51 12.76
C LEU A 236 -6.22 -6.07 13.06
N LEU A 237 -5.36 -5.30 13.74
CA LEU A 237 -5.64 -3.88 14.02
C LEU A 237 -5.64 -3.02 12.75
N HIS A 238 -4.82 -3.34 11.76
CA HIS A 238 -4.78 -2.61 10.49
C HIS A 238 -6.13 -2.68 9.78
N ILE A 239 -6.81 -3.83 9.81
CA ILE A 239 -8.13 -4.00 9.20
C ILE A 239 -9.28 -3.60 10.15
N ALA A 240 -8.96 -3.23 11.40
CA ALA A 240 -9.94 -2.87 12.44
C ALA A 240 -10.33 -1.38 12.49
N PHE A 241 -9.85 -0.53 11.57
CA PHE A 241 -10.13 0.91 11.56
C PHE A 241 -11.63 1.27 11.61
N LYS A 242 -12.52 0.40 11.11
CA LYS A 242 -13.98 0.61 11.20
C LYS A 242 -14.49 0.61 12.63
N LEU A 243 -13.84 -0.10 13.55
CA LEU A 243 -14.19 -0.10 14.97
C LEU A 243 -13.91 1.27 15.58
N ALA A 244 -12.77 1.87 15.28
CA ALA A 244 -12.42 3.22 15.72
C ALA A 244 -13.36 4.28 15.17
N ALA A 245 -13.73 4.16 13.87
CA ALA A 245 -14.70 5.05 13.26
C ALA A 245 -16.06 5.02 13.98
N LYS A 246 -16.48 3.85 14.51
CA LYS A 246 -17.73 3.70 15.27
C LYS A 246 -17.68 4.37 16.66
N GLU A 247 -16.49 4.56 17.24
CA GLU A 247 -16.30 5.26 18.51
C GLU A 247 -16.49 6.78 18.36
N GLY A 248 -16.48 7.29 17.12
CA GLY A 248 -16.84 8.66 16.78
C GLY A 248 -16.04 9.70 17.56
N ALA A 249 -16.75 10.58 18.27
CA ALA A 249 -16.14 11.68 19.02
C ALA A 249 -15.12 11.21 20.06
N ARG A 250 -15.36 10.07 20.74
CA ARG A 250 -14.44 9.51 21.74
C ARG A 250 -13.05 9.30 21.14
N TYR A 251 -12.99 8.66 19.97
CA TYR A 251 -11.74 8.45 19.26
C TYR A 251 -11.09 9.77 18.86
N THR A 252 -11.83 10.66 18.18
CA THR A 252 -11.25 11.89 17.65
C THR A 252 -10.83 12.89 18.74
N ASP A 253 -11.51 12.92 19.89
CA ASP A 253 -11.15 13.82 20.99
C ASP A 253 -9.94 13.30 21.75
N LEU A 254 -9.75 11.97 21.85
CA LEU A 254 -8.51 11.39 22.35
C LEU A 254 -7.31 11.71 21.45
N LEU A 255 -7.47 11.68 20.11
CA LEU A 255 -6.41 12.10 19.20
C LEU A 255 -6.02 13.57 19.42
N LYS A 256 -7.00 14.47 19.61
CA LYS A 256 -6.73 15.88 19.89
C LYS A 256 -6.05 16.08 21.26
N ALA A 257 -6.52 15.38 22.28
CA ALA A 257 -5.97 15.48 23.63
C ALA A 257 -4.52 14.97 23.70
N ASN A 258 -4.15 13.99 22.87
CA ASN A 258 -2.82 13.37 22.83
C ASN A 258 -2.03 13.74 21.56
N VAL A 259 -2.31 14.90 20.96
CA VAL A 259 -1.79 15.32 19.65
C VAL A 259 -0.26 15.31 19.58
N GLU A 260 0.44 15.61 20.68
CA GLU A 260 1.91 15.63 20.68
C GLU A 260 2.50 14.22 20.48
N VAL A 261 2.01 13.23 21.24
CA VAL A 261 2.49 11.84 21.18
C VAL A 261 2.03 11.17 19.89
N VAL A 262 0.76 11.34 19.51
CA VAL A 262 0.21 10.82 18.25
C VAL A 262 0.94 11.45 17.05
N GLY A 263 1.09 12.77 17.04
CA GLY A 263 1.75 13.52 15.97
C GLY A 263 3.21 13.11 15.77
N LYS A 264 3.94 12.87 16.87
CA LYS A 264 5.30 12.31 16.82
C LYS A 264 5.33 10.96 16.11
N ASN A 265 4.47 10.02 16.53
CA ASN A 265 4.41 8.67 15.96
C ASN A 265 4.07 8.68 14.45
N VAL A 266 3.03 9.43 14.08
CA VAL A 266 2.62 9.57 12.67
C VAL A 266 3.74 10.21 11.83
N THR A 267 4.38 11.25 12.35
CA THR A 267 5.47 11.95 11.64
C THR A 267 6.67 11.04 11.44
N GLU A 268 7.13 10.35 12.48
CA GLU A 268 8.26 9.42 12.41
C GLU A 268 7.97 8.31 11.38
N ASN A 269 6.77 7.76 11.39
CA ASN A 269 6.40 6.73 10.43
C ASN A 269 6.42 7.24 8.98
N LEU A 270 5.73 8.34 8.70
CA LEU A 270 5.64 8.87 7.34
C LEU A 270 6.98 9.41 6.83
N TYR A 271 7.69 10.17 7.65
CA TYR A 271 8.90 10.86 7.21
C TYR A 271 10.14 9.97 7.34
N ASP A 272 10.43 9.46 8.53
CA ASP A 272 11.69 8.75 8.79
C ASP A 272 11.66 7.31 8.28
N ARG A 273 10.55 6.60 8.49
CA ARG A 273 10.45 5.18 8.13
C ARG A 273 10.05 4.95 6.67
N HIS A 274 9.31 5.88 6.05
CA HIS A 274 8.87 5.76 4.65
C HIS A 274 9.63 6.72 3.73
N PHE A 275 9.38 8.02 3.84
CA PHE A 275 9.85 9.00 2.86
C PHE A 275 11.38 9.03 2.73
N LYS A 276 12.11 9.12 3.84
CA LYS A 276 13.58 9.15 3.81
C LYS A 276 14.17 7.89 3.19
N ARG A 277 13.62 6.71 3.51
CA ARG A 277 14.12 5.42 2.99
C ARG A 277 13.94 5.28 1.48
N LEU A 278 12.90 5.90 0.92
CA LEU A 278 12.63 5.89 -0.52
C LEU A 278 13.43 6.97 -1.27
N PHE A 279 13.53 8.18 -0.72
CA PHE A 279 13.96 9.36 -1.50
C PHE A 279 15.27 10.00 -1.04
N VAL A 280 15.73 9.74 0.18
CA VAL A 280 16.90 10.43 0.79
C VAL A 280 18.06 9.47 1.03
N ALA A 281 17.76 8.23 1.41
CA ALA A 281 18.72 7.19 1.80
C ALA A 281 19.61 6.70 0.65
#